data_AF-A0A961VR94-F1
#
_entry.id   AF-A0A961VR94-F1
#
_cell.length_a   1.000
_cell.length_b   1.000
_cell.length_c   1.000
_cell.angle_alpha   90.00
_cell.angle_beta   90.00
_cell.angle_gamma   90.00
#
_symmetry.space_group_name_H-M   'P 1'
#
loop_
_entity.id
_entity.type
_entity.pdbx_description
1 polymer ?
#
loop_
_entity_poly.entity_id
_entity_poly.type
_entity_poly.pdbx_seq_one_letter_code
_entity_poly.pdbx_strand_id
1 'polypeptide(L)'
;MTADTQASLGERLEAPGKTGAFSAFEWMLAGRYLRSKRRETFISVISGFSFVGIMLGVATLIIVMAVMNGFRAELLDRILGLNGHLIVSPVDGELTDYAAVADRINGVEGVKLAVPLVEGQALVSSGPGGSGALVRGVR
;
A
#
# COMPACT_ATOMS: atom_id res chain seq x y z
N MET A 1 21.81 68.36 31.26
CA MET A 1 22.54 67.10 31.03
C MET A 1 21.77 65.91 31.61
N THR A 2 20.45 65.86 31.38
CA THR A 2 19.51 64.92 32.01
C THR A 2 18.60 64.22 30.99
N ALA A 3 18.83 64.46 29.70
CA ALA A 3 18.08 63.84 28.60
C ALA A 3 18.73 62.53 28.08
N ASP A 4 20.01 62.31 28.37
CA ASP A 4 20.79 61.18 27.83
C ASP A 4 20.65 59.88 28.67
N THR A 5 20.16 60.00 29.91
CA THR A 5 20.00 58.86 30.82
C THR A 5 18.70 58.07 30.57
N GLN A 6 17.73 58.64 29.84
CA GLN A 6 16.47 57.97 29.50
C GLN A 6 16.53 57.19 28.18
N ALA A 7 17.49 57.50 27.29
CA ALA A 7 17.62 56.83 26.00
C ALA A 7 18.28 55.43 26.09
N SER A 8 19.05 55.16 27.14
CA SER A 8 19.82 53.90 27.28
C SER A 8 19.05 52.73 27.92
N LEU A 9 17.83 52.95 28.42
CA LEU A 9 17.03 51.89 29.07
C LEU A 9 16.13 51.11 28.11
N GLY A 10 15.96 51.57 26.87
CA GLY A 10 15.02 51.00 25.89
C GLY A 10 15.54 49.82 25.07
N GLU A 11 16.85 49.54 25.11
CA GLU A 11 17.51 48.63 24.14
C GLU A 11 17.88 47.24 24.68
N ARG A 12 17.60 46.91 25.95
CA ARG A 12 18.12 45.67 26.59
C ARG A 12 17.14 44.50 26.66
N LEU A 13 16.06 44.51 25.89
CA LEU A 13 15.13 43.37 25.79
C LEU A 13 15.23 42.72 24.41
N GLU A 14 16.42 42.20 24.07
CA GLU A 14 16.53 41.18 23.03
C GLU A 14 15.70 39.96 23.47
N ALA A 15 14.63 39.70 22.72
CA ALA A 15 13.79 38.54 22.92
C ALA A 15 14.65 37.26 22.82
N PRO A 16 14.51 36.30 23.75
CA PRO A 16 15.31 35.08 23.74
C PRO A 16 15.13 34.36 22.39
N GLY A 17 16.25 33.93 21.82
CA GLY A 17 16.33 33.37 20.48
C GLY A 17 15.24 32.32 20.22
N LYS A 18 14.62 32.42 19.04
CA LYS A 18 13.64 31.45 18.53
C LYS A 18 14.23 30.05 18.56
N THR A 19 13.91 29.28 19.60
CA THR A 19 14.12 27.84 19.59
C THR A 19 13.17 27.27 18.53
N GLY A 20 13.72 26.63 17.49
CA GLY A 20 12.91 25.99 16.47
C GLY A 20 12.00 24.92 17.10
N ALA A 21 10.78 24.79 16.57
CA ALA A 21 9.87 23.72 16.99
C ALA A 21 10.57 22.36 16.84
N PHE A 22 10.40 21.48 17.83
CA PHE A 22 11.04 20.16 17.92
C PHE A 22 12.57 20.17 18.13
N SER A 23 13.09 21.19 18.82
CA SER A 23 14.51 21.20 19.20
C SER A 23 14.90 20.05 20.13
N ALA A 24 16.18 19.68 20.15
CA ALA A 24 16.72 18.68 21.07
C ALA A 24 16.43 19.01 22.55
N PHE A 25 16.31 20.29 22.89
CA PHE A 25 15.94 20.76 24.22
C PHE A 25 14.48 20.40 24.57
N GLU A 26 13.54 20.55 23.64
CA GLU A 26 12.13 20.19 23.84
C GLU A 26 11.95 18.68 23.96
N TRP A 27 12.63 17.88 23.12
CA TRP A 27 12.64 16.42 23.24
C TRP A 27 13.24 15.95 24.56
N MET A 28 14.34 16.57 25.01
CA MET A 28 14.94 16.29 26.31
C MET A 28 13.99 16.63 27.46
N LEU A 29 13.27 17.76 27.37
CA LEU A 29 12.29 18.18 28.36
C LEU A 29 11.08 17.23 28.39
N ALA A 30 10.52 16.90 27.23
CA ALA A 30 9.41 15.96 27.09
C ALA A 30 9.78 14.58 27.64
N GLY A 31 10.94 14.04 27.26
CA GLY A 31 11.45 12.76 27.78
C GLY A 31 11.64 12.78 29.30
N ARG A 32 12.12 13.90 29.87
CA ARG A 32 12.26 14.05 31.33
C ARG A 32 10.92 14.10 32.04
N TYR A 33 9.91 14.75 31.45
CA TYR A 33 8.55 14.78 31.99
C TYR A 33 7.84 13.42 31.89
N LEU A 34 8.00 12.70 30.77
CA LEU A 34 7.49 11.33 30.63
C LEU A 34 8.14 10.37 31.64
N ARG A 35 9.43 10.56 31.95
CA ARG A 35 10.22 9.67 32.82
C ARG A 35 10.15 10.05 34.30
N SER A 36 9.82 11.28 34.66
CA SER A 36 9.82 11.77 36.05
C SER A 36 8.56 11.32 36.82
N LYS A 37 8.42 10.02 37.05
CA LYS A 37 7.35 9.39 37.84
C LYS A 37 7.77 9.06 39.28
N ARG A 38 8.54 9.94 39.95
CA ARG A 38 9.19 9.60 41.23
C ARG A 38 8.31 9.63 42.49
N ARG A 39 7.00 9.91 42.42
CA ARG A 39 6.16 9.93 43.64
C ARG A 39 4.83 9.17 43.60
N GLU A 40 4.40 8.65 42.45
CA GLU A 40 3.12 7.94 42.36
C GLU A 40 3.23 6.65 41.53
N THR A 41 3.71 5.59 42.17
CA THR A 41 3.83 4.24 41.57
C THR A 41 2.50 3.77 40.97
N PHE A 42 1.37 4.08 41.61
CA PHE A 42 0.02 3.76 41.10
C PHE A 42 -0.28 4.41 39.75
N ILE A 43 -0.03 5.72 39.61
CA ILE A 43 -0.19 6.41 38.32
C ILE A 43 0.75 5.81 37.27
N SER A 44 1.97 5.43 37.68
CA SER A 44 2.93 4.82 36.75
C SER A 44 2.42 3.56 36.08
N VAL A 45 1.83 2.68 36.89
CA VAL A 45 1.27 1.39 36.46
C VAL A 45 0.09 1.59 35.51
N ILE A 46 -0.84 2.50 35.86
CA ILE A 46 -2.00 2.78 35.01
C ILE A 46 -1.58 3.31 33.64
N SER A 47 -0.64 4.27 33.57
CA SER A 47 -0.21 4.77 32.25
C SER A 47 0.49 3.70 31.41
N GLY A 48 1.19 2.75 32.05
CA GLY A 48 1.80 1.62 31.35
C GLY A 48 0.74 0.72 30.71
N PHE A 49 -0.29 0.33 31.47
CA PHE A 49 -1.40 -0.46 30.94
C PHE A 49 -2.19 0.27 29.85
N SER A 50 -2.48 1.56 30.03
CA SER A 50 -3.16 2.36 29.01
C SER A 50 -2.34 2.48 27.72
N PHE A 51 -1.03 2.70 27.84
CA PHE A 51 -0.15 2.78 26.68
C PHE A 51 -0.12 1.47 25.89
N VAL A 52 0.04 0.33 26.59
CA VAL A 52 0.02 -1.00 25.96
C VAL A 52 -1.34 -1.29 25.32
N GLY A 53 -2.45 -0.94 25.98
CA GLY A 53 -3.79 -1.13 25.45
C GLY A 53 -4.04 -0.34 24.16
N ILE A 54 -3.66 0.93 24.12
CA ILE A 54 -3.79 1.77 22.92
C ILE A 54 -2.88 1.23 21.80
N MET A 55 -1.65 0.85 22.13
CA MET A 55 -0.70 0.30 21.17
C MET A 55 -1.26 -0.97 20.51
N LEU A 56 -1.79 -1.91 21.30
CA LEU A 56 -2.40 -3.14 20.79
C LEU A 56 -3.67 -2.87 19.98
N GLY A 57 -4.52 -1.93 20.43
CA GLY A 57 -5.75 -1.59 19.72
C GLY A 57 -5.48 -0.99 18.34
N VAL A 58 -4.58 0.00 18.27
CA VAL A 58 -4.20 0.63 17.00
C VAL A 58 -3.45 -0.35 16.10
N ALA A 59 -2.54 -1.16 16.65
CA ALA A 59 -1.83 -2.19 15.88
C ALA A 59 -2.82 -3.18 15.25
N THR A 60 -3.79 -3.67 16.02
CA THR A 60 -4.82 -4.59 15.51
C THR A 60 -5.62 -3.96 14.37
N LEU A 61 -6.04 -2.70 14.53
CA LEU A 61 -6.79 -1.99 13.49
C LEU A 61 -5.98 -1.83 12.20
N ILE A 62 -4.71 -1.45 12.31
CA ILE A 62 -3.80 -1.33 11.16
C ILE A 62 -3.61 -2.67 10.46
N ILE A 63 -3.38 -3.75 11.22
CA ILE A 63 -3.18 -5.10 10.67
C ILE A 63 -4.42 -5.57 9.90
N VAL A 64 -5.62 -5.43 10.48
CA VAL A 64 -6.86 -5.84 9.81
C VAL A 64 -7.05 -5.09 8.50
N MET A 65 -6.83 -3.78 8.50
CA MET A 65 -6.91 -2.97 7.29
C MET A 65 -5.88 -3.40 6.24
N ALA A 66 -4.63 -3.65 6.65
CA ALA A 66 -3.58 -4.11 5.75
C ALA A 66 -3.91 -5.46 5.11
N VAL A 67 -4.38 -6.43 5.91
CA VAL A 67 -4.79 -7.76 5.42
C VAL A 67 -5.93 -7.62 4.43
N MET A 68 -7.00 -6.90 4.78
CA MET A 68 -8.17 -6.77 3.90
C MET A 68 -7.84 -6.04 2.60
N ASN A 69 -7.00 -5.01 2.64
CA ASN A 69 -6.57 -4.29 1.44
C ASN A 69 -5.72 -5.18 0.52
N GLY A 70 -4.77 -5.93 1.07
CA GLY A 70 -3.95 -6.87 0.31
C GLY A 70 -4.79 -8.01 -0.29
N PHE A 71 -5.66 -8.62 0.52
CA PHE A 71 -6.52 -9.72 0.08
C PHE A 71 -7.51 -9.28 -1.00
N ARG A 72 -8.09 -8.08 -0.87
CA ARG A 72 -8.98 -7.52 -1.90
C ARG A 72 -8.27 -7.42 -3.24
N ALA A 73 -7.03 -6.91 -3.26
CA ALA A 73 -6.25 -6.77 -4.49
C ALA A 73 -5.98 -8.14 -5.13
N GLU A 74 -5.50 -9.11 -4.34
CA GLU A 74 -5.22 -10.47 -4.83
C GLU A 74 -6.48 -11.18 -5.34
N LEU A 75 -7.61 -11.04 -4.64
CA LEU A 75 -8.86 -11.66 -5.08
C LEU A 75 -9.39 -11.01 -6.37
N LEU A 76 -9.37 -9.68 -6.46
CA LEU A 76 -9.78 -8.99 -7.69
C LEU A 76 -8.88 -9.38 -8.86
N ASP A 77 -7.56 -9.46 -8.64
CA ASP A 77 -6.61 -9.84 -9.68
C ASP A 77 -6.79 -11.30 -10.11
N ARG A 78 -7.06 -12.24 -9.21
CA ARG A 78 -7.37 -13.62 -9.60
C ARG A 78 -8.70 -13.77 -10.34
N ILE A 79 -9.71 -13.00 -9.95
CA ILE A 79 -11.04 -13.06 -10.60
C ILE A 79 -11.00 -12.39 -11.98
N LEU A 80 -10.35 -11.23 -12.10
CA LEU A 80 -10.35 -10.41 -13.31
C LEU A 80 -9.13 -10.64 -14.21
N GLY A 81 -7.97 -11.01 -13.65
CA GLY A 81 -6.70 -11.14 -14.36
C GLY A 81 -6.55 -12.43 -15.17
N LEU A 82 -7.37 -13.46 -14.91
CA LEU A 82 -7.31 -14.73 -15.64
C LEU A 82 -8.12 -14.73 -16.94
N ASN A 83 -8.99 -13.74 -17.16
CA ASN A 83 -9.78 -13.63 -18.37
C ASN A 83 -9.30 -12.44 -19.20
N GLY A 84 -8.97 -12.69 -20.48
CA GLY A 84 -8.70 -11.62 -21.43
C GLY A 84 -9.90 -10.67 -21.47
N HIS A 85 -9.66 -9.37 -21.36
CA HIS A 85 -10.73 -8.36 -21.33
C HIS A 85 -11.52 -8.33 -22.65
N LEU A 86 -10.93 -8.84 -23.73
CA LEU A 86 -11.52 -8.95 -25.06
C LEU A 86 -11.11 -10.29 -25.68
N ILE A 87 -12.06 -10.98 -26.31
CA ILE A 87 -11.83 -12.16 -27.14
C ILE A 87 -12.19 -11.77 -28.57
N VAL A 88 -11.24 -11.95 -29.49
CA VAL A 88 -11.44 -11.69 -30.92
C VAL A 88 -11.48 -13.03 -31.62
N SER A 89 -12.63 -13.35 -32.22
CA SER A 89 -12.84 -14.57 -33.01
C SER A 89 -13.15 -14.21 -34.47
N PRO A 90 -12.73 -15.04 -35.44
CA PRO A 90 -13.17 -14.89 -36.83
C PRO A 90 -14.70 -15.01 -36.93
N VAL A 91 -15.31 -14.23 -37.82
CA VAL A 91 -16.77 -14.26 -38.05
C VAL A 91 -17.17 -15.50 -38.85
N ASP A 92 -16.39 -15.83 -39.88
CA ASP A 92 -16.58 -17.01 -40.73
C ASP A 92 -15.22 -17.61 -41.09
N GLY A 93 -15.07 -18.93 -40.94
CA GLY A 93 -13.86 -19.67 -41.33
C GLY A 93 -12.74 -19.74 -40.29
N GLU A 94 -11.61 -20.32 -40.70
CA GLU A 94 -10.42 -20.48 -39.86
C GLU A 94 -9.54 -19.22 -39.90
N LEU A 95 -9.04 -18.79 -38.74
CA LEU A 95 -8.11 -17.68 -38.63
C LEU A 95 -6.69 -18.12 -39.04
N THR A 96 -6.37 -17.97 -40.33
CA THR A 96 -5.06 -18.37 -40.89
C THR A 96 -3.97 -17.32 -40.65
N ASP A 97 -4.32 -16.05 -40.52
CA ASP A 97 -3.42 -14.91 -40.32
C ASP A 97 -3.32 -14.46 -38.85
N TYR A 98 -3.51 -15.39 -37.90
CA TYR A 98 -3.55 -15.13 -36.46
C TYR A 98 -2.35 -14.32 -35.92
N ALA A 99 -1.14 -14.55 -36.45
CA ALA A 99 0.07 -13.85 -36.01
C ALA A 99 0.06 -12.36 -36.41
N ALA A 100 -0.30 -12.07 -37.67
CA ALA A 100 -0.37 -10.70 -38.16
C ALA A 100 -1.51 -9.91 -37.49
N VAL A 101 -2.63 -10.56 -37.20
CA VAL A 101 -3.75 -9.97 -36.45
C VAL A 101 -3.34 -9.67 -35.00
N ALA A 102 -2.64 -10.59 -34.34
CA ALA A 102 -2.14 -10.39 -32.97
C ALA A 102 -1.16 -9.20 -32.89
N ASP A 103 -0.22 -9.09 -33.83
CA ASP A 103 0.73 -7.97 -33.89
C ASP A 103 0.02 -6.63 -34.13
N ARG A 104 -0.99 -6.61 -35.01
CA ARG A 104 -1.79 -5.41 -35.25
C ARG A 104 -2.58 -4.98 -34.02
N ILE A 105 -3.11 -5.93 -33.23
CA ILE A 105 -3.85 -5.65 -31.99
C ILE A 105 -2.89 -5.17 -30.89
N ASN A 106 -1.70 -5.78 -30.77
CA ASN A 106 -0.65 -5.33 -29.85
C ASN A 106 -0.18 -3.89 -30.12
N GLY A 107 -0.30 -3.42 -31.37
CA GLY A 107 0.03 -2.05 -31.76
C GLY A 107 -1.03 -1.00 -31.42
N VAL A 108 -2.22 -1.38 -30.93
CA VAL A 108 -3.29 -0.44 -30.59
C VAL A 108 -3.05 0.18 -29.22
N GLU A 109 -3.20 1.50 -29.12
CA GLU A 109 -3.04 2.23 -27.85
C GLU A 109 -4.05 1.74 -26.80
N GLY A 110 -3.54 1.31 -25.64
CA GLY A 110 -4.34 0.75 -24.55
C GLY A 110 -4.36 -0.77 -24.47
N VAL A 111 -3.86 -1.48 -25.49
CA VAL A 111 -3.66 -2.94 -25.43
C VAL A 111 -2.36 -3.25 -24.68
N LYS A 112 -2.45 -3.96 -23.55
CA LYS A 112 -1.27 -4.40 -22.78
C LYS A 112 -0.63 -5.67 -23.34
N LEU A 113 -1.46 -6.60 -23.79
CA LEU A 113 -1.04 -7.90 -24.30
C LEU A 113 -2.16 -8.52 -25.15
N ALA A 114 -1.84 -8.92 -26.37
CA ALA A 114 -2.66 -9.76 -27.22
C ALA A 114 -1.90 -11.06 -27.49
N VAL A 115 -2.49 -12.17 -27.07
CA VAL A 115 -1.93 -13.52 -27.23
C VAL A 115 -2.92 -14.38 -28.01
N PRO A 116 -2.48 -15.07 -29.08
CA PRO A 116 -3.33 -15.99 -29.81
C PRO A 116 -3.65 -17.22 -28.95
N LEU A 117 -4.93 -17.60 -28.92
CA LEU A 117 -5.45 -18.70 -28.15
C LEU A 117 -6.13 -19.70 -29.08
N VAL A 118 -5.79 -20.98 -28.93
CA VAL A 118 -6.45 -22.10 -29.63
C VAL A 118 -7.13 -22.98 -28.60
N GLU A 119 -8.44 -23.21 -28.75
CA GLU A 119 -9.22 -24.10 -27.89
C GLU A 119 -9.70 -25.32 -28.70
N GLY A 120 -9.48 -26.52 -28.18
CA GLY A 120 -9.88 -27.76 -28.84
C GLY A 120 -10.29 -28.82 -27.84
N GLN A 121 -11.25 -29.67 -28.22
CA GLN A 121 -11.60 -30.86 -27.44
C GLN A 121 -10.60 -31.98 -27.77
N ALA A 122 -10.01 -32.56 -26.74
CA ALA A 122 -9.13 -33.72 -26.84
C ALA A 122 -9.67 -34.85 -25.97
N LEU A 123 -9.25 -36.08 -26.26
CA LEU A 123 -9.57 -37.24 -25.42
C LEU A 123 -8.30 -37.68 -24.72
N VAL A 124 -8.29 -37.62 -23.39
CA VAL A 124 -7.17 -38.05 -22.56
C VAL A 124 -7.48 -39.46 -22.10
N SER A 125 -6.63 -40.41 -22.48
CA SER A 125 -6.77 -41.81 -22.07
C SER A 125 -5.60 -42.22 -21.16
N SER A 126 -5.91 -42.92 -20.07
CA SER A 126 -4.93 -43.51 -19.17
C SER A 126 -5.45 -44.88 -18.71
N GLY A 127 -4.70 -45.94 -19.01
CA GLY A 127 -5.05 -47.31 -18.63
C GLY A 127 -6.46 -47.71 -19.11
N PRO A 128 -7.38 -48.16 -18.23
CA PRO A 128 -8.67 -48.70 -18.63
C PRO A 128 -9.75 -47.64 -18.93
N GLY A 129 -9.42 -46.34 -18.96
CA GLY A 129 -10.41 -45.27 -19.17
C GLY A 129 -9.94 -44.13 -20.06
N GLY A 130 -10.90 -43.45 -20.69
CA GLY A 130 -10.71 -42.22 -21.45
C GLY A 130 -11.72 -41.16 -21.03
N SER A 131 -11.27 -39.92 -20.89
CA SER A 131 -12.11 -38.76 -20.54
C SER A 131 -11.88 -37.63 -21.53
N GLY A 132 -12.95 -36.91 -21.88
CA GLY A 132 -12.84 -35.69 -22.68
C GLY A 132 -12.18 -34.58 -21.87
N ALA A 133 -11.19 -33.91 -22.46
CA ALA A 133 -10.52 -32.75 -21.90
C ALA A 133 -10.60 -31.58 -22.88
N LEU A 134 -10.79 -30.37 -22.36
CA LEU A 134 -10.62 -29.14 -23.13
C LEU A 134 -9.15 -28.74 -23.07
N VAL A 135 -8.51 -28.66 -24.23
CA VAL A 135 -7.12 -28.25 -24.37
C VAL A 135 -7.11 -26.80 -24.85
N ARG A 136 -6.35 -25.96 -24.12
CA ARG A 136 -6.12 -24.56 -24.45
C ARG A 136 -4.64 -24.37 -24.76
N GLY A 137 -4.31 -24.10 -26.01
CA GLY A 137 -2.97 -23.73 -26.45
C GLY A 137 -2.83 -22.21 -26.44
N VAL A 138 -1.85 -21.70 -25.71
CA VAL A 138 -1.46 -20.27 -25.71
C VAL A 138 -0.05 -20.18 -26.28
N ARG A 139 0.23 -19.16 -27.08
CA ARG A 139 1.56 -18.86 -27.60
C ARG A 139 2.01 -17.47 -27.17
#